data_AF-A0A0P0LQV0-F1
#
_entry.id   AF-A0A0P0LQV0-F1
#
_cell.length_a   1.000
_cell.length_b   1.000
_cell.length_c   1.000
_cell.angle_alpha   90.00
_cell.angle_beta   90.00
_cell.angle_gamma   90.00
#
_symmetry.space_group_name_H-M   'P 1'
#
loop_
_entity.id
_entity.type
_entity.pdbx_description
1 polymer ?
#
loop_
_entity_poly.entity_id
_entity_poly.type
_entity_poly.pdbx_seq_one_letter_code
_entity_poly.pdbx_strand_id
1 'polypeptide(L)' 'MIVTFSDPIRILDMMCTDTCDVATLKEWIESYESTRMTPINEHTAVITSEYNMVHVVEWLRKYTPIAEMKEY' A
#
# COMPACT_ATOMS: atom_id res chain seq x y z
N MET A 1 -1.66 -10.14 2.58
CA MET A 1 -1.85 -9.97 1.12
C MET A 1 -0.54 -9.54 0.48
N ILE A 2 -0.26 -9.97 -0.75
CA ILE A 2 0.83 -9.44 -1.57
C ILE A 2 0.22 -8.50 -2.61
N VAL A 3 0.78 -7.31 -2.75
CA VAL A 3 0.35 -6.31 -3.72
C VAL A 3 1.51 -6.03 -4.67
N THR A 4 1.23 -6.10 -5.97
CA THR A 4 2.13 -5.67 -7.03
C THR A 4 1.55 -4.43 -7.68
N PHE A 5 2.26 -3.32 -7.56
CA PHE A 5 1.94 -2.04 -8.15
C PHE A 5 2.46 -1.97 -9.59
N SER A 6 1.71 -1.27 -10.45
CA SER A 6 2.15 -0.99 -11.82
C SER A 6 3.34 -0.03 -11.84
N ASP A 7 3.36 0.94 -10.93
CA ASP A 7 4.43 1.90 -10.76
C ASP A 7 5.34 1.55 -9.56
N PRO A 8 6.61 1.99 -9.57
CA PRO A 8 7.51 1.78 -8.44
C PRO A 8 6.98 2.45 -7.17
N ILE A 9 7.14 1.81 -6.01
CA ILE A 9 6.69 2.30 -4.70
C ILE A 9 7.22 3.71 -4.41
N ARG A 10 8.46 4.02 -4.82
CA ARG A 10 9.02 5.38 -4.70
C ARG A 10 8.22 6.46 -5.42
N ILE A 11 7.54 6.12 -6.52
CA ILE A 11 6.66 7.04 -7.26
C ILE A 11 5.34 7.16 -6.51
N LEU A 12 4.84 6.06 -5.95
CA LEU A 12 3.64 6.06 -5.11
C LEU A 12 3.83 6.89 -3.83
N ASP A 13 5.02 6.85 -3.21
CA ASP A 13 5.36 7.68 -2.05
C ASP A 13 5.24 9.18 -2.38
N MET A 14 5.68 9.59 -3.57
CA MET A 14 5.50 10.97 -4.04
C MET A 14 4.03 11.32 -4.20
N MET A 15 3.20 10.43 -4.76
CA MET A 15 1.75 10.66 -4.88
C MET A 15 1.03 10.71 -3.51
N CYS A 16 1.51 9.93 -2.54
CA CYS A 16 0.96 9.89 -1.19
C CYS A 16 1.15 11.23 -0.47
N THR A 17 2.25 11.93 -0.74
CA THR A 17 2.52 13.26 -0.17
C THR A 17 1.42 14.28 -0.52
N ASP A 18 0.86 14.19 -1.73
CA ASP A 18 -0.23 15.08 -2.19
C ASP A 18 -1.63 14.59 -1.77
N THR A 19 -1.81 13.30 -1.51
CA THR A 19 -3.15 12.67 -1.37
C THR A 19 -3.51 12.28 0.06
N CYS A 20 -2.51 12.03 0.92
CA CYS A 20 -2.69 11.36 2.21
C CYS A 20 -2.07 12.06 3.41
N ASP A 21 -1.54 13.28 3.25
CA ASP A 21 -0.89 14.04 4.33
C ASP A 21 0.28 13.31 5.03
N VAL A 22 0.77 12.21 4.45
CA VAL A 22 1.89 11.42 4.95
C VAL A 22 2.97 11.30 3.90
N ALA A 23 4.23 11.20 4.33
CA ALA A 23 5.38 11.28 3.43
C ALA A 23 5.56 10.01 2.58
N THR A 24 5.03 8.88 3.01
CA THR A 24 5.18 7.60 2.29
C THR A 24 3.91 6.74 2.35
N LEU A 25 3.71 5.91 1.33
CA LEU A 25 2.65 4.89 1.28
C LEU A 25 2.78 3.92 2.46
N LYS A 26 4.02 3.64 2.86
CA LYS A 26 4.30 2.80 4.03
C LYS A 26 3.71 3.40 5.30
N GLU A 27 3.96 4.67 5.59
CA GLU A 27 3.41 5.34 6.76
C GLU A 27 1.88 5.38 6.73
N TRP A 28 1.30 5.61 5.55
CA TRP A 28 -0.15 5.56 5.39
C TRP A 28 -0.72 4.18 5.80
N ILE A 29 -0.16 3.11 5.24
CA ILE A 29 -0.60 1.74 5.53
C ILE A 29 -0.33 1.39 7.00
N GLU A 30 0.84 1.75 7.53
CA GLU A 30 1.21 1.46 8.92
C GLU A 30 0.42 2.26 9.96
N SER A 31 -0.21 3.38 9.55
CA SER A 31 -1.11 4.14 10.41
C SER A 31 -2.43 3.39 10.71
N TYR A 32 -2.78 2.39 9.89
CA TYR A 32 -4.07 1.71 9.97
C TYR A 32 -3.99 0.43 10.82
N GLU A 33 -4.66 0.40 11.98
CA GLU A 33 -4.94 -0.78 12.83
C GLU A 33 -3.94 -1.95 12.74
N SER A 34 -2.74 -1.79 13.30
CA SER A 34 -1.69 -2.81 13.32
C SER A 34 -1.31 -3.38 11.93
N THR A 35 -1.53 -2.62 10.87
CA THR A 35 -1.13 -3.01 9.52
C THR A 35 0.35 -2.71 9.33
N ARG A 36 1.06 -3.59 8.62
CA ARG A 36 2.47 -3.45 8.30
C ARG A 36 2.67 -3.69 6.82
N MET A 37 3.42 -2.78 6.18
CA MET A 37 3.86 -2.96 4.80
C MET A 37 5.36 -3.29 4.77
N THR A 38 5.69 -4.42 4.16
CA THR A 38 7.06 -4.84 3.90
C THR A 38 7.28 -4.85 2.38
N PRO A 39 7.93 -3.82 1.79
CA PRO A 39 8.31 -3.86 0.39
C PRO A 39 9.31 -5.00 0.15
N ILE A 40 9.02 -5.87 -0.82
CA ILE A 40 9.92 -6.97 -1.23
C ILE A 40 10.81 -6.52 -2.39
N ASN A 41 10.25 -5.72 -3.30
CA ASN A 41 10.98 -5.17 -4.45
C ASN A 41 10.45 -3.76 -4.77
N GLU A 42 10.93 -3.15 -5.84
CA GLU A 42 10.53 -1.78 -6.23
C GLU A 42 9.03 -1.63 -6.54
N HIS A 43 8.33 -2.70 -6.92
CA HIS A 43 6.92 -2.70 -7.32
C HIS A 43 6.01 -3.56 -6.43
N THR A 44 6.56 -4.39 -5.56
CA THR A 44 5.81 -5.42 -4.82
C THR A 44 6.02 -5.24 -3.33
N ALA A 45 4.93 -5.26 -2.58
CA ALA A 45 4.94 -5.21 -1.14
C ALA A 45 4.04 -6.29 -0.53
N VAL A 46 4.45 -6.83 0.62
CA VAL A 46 3.57 -7.61 1.49
C VAL A 46 2.89 -6.66 2.45
N ILE A 47 1.57 -6.76 2.53
CA ILE A 47 0.76 -6.07 3.52
C ILE A 47 0.18 -7.12 4.46
N THR A 48 0.46 -6.99 5.75
CA THR A 48 -0.10 -7.82 6.81
C THR A 48 -0.86 -6.93 7.78
N SER A 49 -2.10 -7.28 8.10
CA SER A 49 -2.88 -6.60 9.14
C SER A 49 -3.40 -7.63 10.13
N GLU A 50 -3.49 -7.26 11.40
CA GLU A 50 -4.16 -8.08 12.42
C GLU A 50 -5.69 -8.06 12.25
N TYR A 51 -6.20 -7.07 11.52
CA TYR A 51 -7.63 -6.84 11.29
C TYR A 51 -7.97 -6.83 9.79
N ASN A 52 -9.22 -6.49 9.48
CA ASN A 52 -9.73 -6.51 8.13
C ASN A 52 -9.00 -5.49 7.24
N MET A 53 -8.41 -5.95 6.13
CA MET A 53 -7.69 -5.11 5.18
C MET A 53 -8.60 -4.43 4.15
N VAL A 54 -9.92 -4.62 4.18
CA VAL A 54 -10.87 -4.10 3.17
C VAL A 54 -10.65 -2.61 2.92
N HIS A 55 -10.53 -1.78 3.96
CA HIS A 55 -10.34 -0.33 3.79
C HIS A 55 -8.99 0.01 3.14
N VAL A 56 -7.94 -0.72 3.48
CA VAL A 56 -6.61 -0.57 2.86
C VAL A 56 -6.68 -0.97 1.39
N VAL A 57 -7.32 -2.10 1.07
CA VAL A 57 -7.49 -2.60 -0.30
C VAL A 57 -8.30 -1.62 -1.15
N GLU A 58 -9.43 -1.12 -0.64
CA GLU A 58 -10.28 -0.15 -1.34
C GLU A 58 -9.52 1.15 -1.62
N TRP A 59 -8.79 1.66 -0.63
CA TRP A 59 -7.99 2.87 -0.80
C TRP A 59 -6.89 2.65 -1.85
N LEU A 60 -6.13 1.57 -1.75
CA LEU A 60 -5.07 1.25 -2.72
C LEU A 60 -5.64 1.14 -4.14
N ARG A 61 -6.80 0.48 -4.32
CA ARG A 61 -7.47 0.38 -5.65
C ARG A 61 -7.94 1.72 -6.20
N LYS A 62 -8.26 2.67 -5.34
CA LYS A 62 -8.75 3.98 -5.74
C LYS A 62 -7.64 4.96 -6.09
N TYR A 63 -6.52 4.92 -5.35
CA TYR A 63 -5.48 5.95 -5.43
C TYR A 63 -4.15 5.46 -5.99
N THR A 64 -3.92 4.14 -6.06
CA THR A 64 -2.68 3.58 -6.60
C THR A 64 -2.95 2.69 -7.81
N PRO A 65 -2.11 2.75 -8.86
CA PRO A 65 -2.22 1.83 -9.98
C PRO A 65 -1.69 0.46 -9.57
N ILE A 66 -2.60 -0.48 -9.32
CA ILE A 66 -2.29 -1.86 -8.95
C ILE A 66 -2.26 -2.73 -10.21
N ALA A 67 -1.21 -3.53 -10.35
CA ALA A 67 -1.11 -4.56 -11.37
C ALA A 67 -1.73 -5.87 -10.88
N GLU A 68 -1.43 -6.29 -9.65
CA GLU A 68 -1.91 -7.54 -9.07
C GLU A 68 -2.11 -7.42 -7.55
N MET A 69 -3.14 -8.08 -7.02
CA MET A 69 -3.37 -8.26 -5.58
C MET A 69 -3.68 -9.72 -5.29
N LYS A 70 -2.91 -10.32 -4.40
CA LYS A 70 -3.05 -11.71 -4.00
C LYS A 70 -3.28 -11.83 -2.51
N GLU A 71 -4.52 -12.14 -2.15
CA GLU A 71 -4.95 -12.47 -0.79
C GLU A 71 -4.68 -13.96 -0.52
N TYR A 72 -4.31 -14.29 0.71
CA TYR A 72 -3.98 -15.64 1.17
C TYR A 72 -4.96 -16.07 2.26
#